data_AF-A0A0Q7WLZ3-F1
#
_entry.id   AF-A0A0Q7WLZ3-F1
#
_cell.length_a   1.000
_cell.length_b   1.000
_cell.length_c   1.000
_cell.angle_alpha   90.00
_cell.angle_beta   90.00
_cell.angle_gamma   90.00
#
_symmetry.space_group_name_H-M   'P 1'
#
loop_
_entity.id
_entity.type
_entity.pdbx_description
1 polymer ?
#
loop_
_entity_poly.entity_id
_entity_poly.type
_entity_poly.pdbx_seq_one_letter_code
_entity_poly.pdbx_strand_id
1 'polypeptide(L)'
;MKILLASTVAVLALAAAPFAVAAPVGVETISIPVSKSKLDLNNPRDAQVLMRRINTAALQACGADTHSFAELKRVVAASSCHRDAVAGAVSQLNSNQAALTVTGVRGR
;
A
#
# COMPACT_ATOMS: atom_id res chain seq x y z
N MET A 1 -65.67 6.04 -41.18
CA MET A 1 -65.75 4.69 -40.56
C MET A 1 -64.38 4.33 -40.02
N LYS A 2 -64.34 3.91 -38.76
CA LYS A 2 -63.17 3.42 -38.01
C LYS A 2 -62.62 2.13 -38.62
N ILE A 3 -61.30 2.02 -38.74
CA ILE A 3 -60.62 0.75 -38.44
C ILE A 3 -59.26 1.07 -37.80
N LEU A 4 -59.20 0.79 -36.50
CA LEU A 4 -57.99 0.62 -35.69
C LEU A 4 -57.24 -0.61 -36.18
N LEU A 5 -55.90 -0.63 -36.04
CA LEU A 5 -55.01 -1.80 -35.86
C LEU A 5 -53.56 -1.23 -35.76
N ALA A 6 -53.08 -0.85 -34.57
CA ALA A 6 -52.43 -1.70 -33.57
C ALA A 6 -51.01 -2.15 -33.95
N SER A 7 -50.05 -1.85 -33.05
CA SER A 7 -48.78 -2.57 -32.81
C SER A 7 -47.69 -2.44 -33.87
N THR A 8 -46.46 -2.00 -33.59
CA THR A 8 -45.60 -2.33 -32.44
C THR A 8 -44.49 -1.27 -32.33
N VAL A 9 -44.33 -0.70 -31.14
CA VAL A 9 -43.14 0.09 -30.77
C VAL A 9 -42.09 -0.92 -30.30
N ALA A 10 -41.10 -1.23 -31.13
CA ALA A 10 -39.95 -2.02 -30.70
C ALA A 10 -38.92 -1.08 -30.03
N VAL A 11 -39.12 -0.80 -28.75
CA VAL A 11 -38.08 -0.19 -27.91
C VAL A 11 -37.04 -1.28 -27.63
N LEU A 12 -35.91 -1.25 -28.33
CA LEU A 12 -34.72 -2.00 -27.90
C LEU A 12 -34.17 -1.31 -26.63
N ALA A 13 -34.68 -1.71 -25.47
CA ALA A 13 -34.02 -1.47 -24.21
C ALA A 13 -32.79 -2.39 -24.15
N LEU A 14 -31.63 -1.90 -24.60
CA LEU A 14 -30.36 -2.57 -24.30
C LEU A 14 -30.23 -2.58 -22.78
N ALA A 15 -30.37 -3.77 -22.20
CA ALA A 15 -30.13 -4.03 -20.80
C ALA A 15 -28.71 -3.57 -20.45
N ALA A 16 -28.62 -2.45 -19.72
CA ALA A 16 -27.42 -2.11 -18.99
C ALA A 16 -27.24 -3.20 -17.92
N ALA A 17 -26.45 -4.22 -18.24
CA ALA A 17 -26.01 -5.18 -17.23
C ALA A 17 -25.31 -4.37 -16.14
N PRO A 18 -25.74 -4.46 -14.87
CA PRO A 18 -25.00 -3.83 -13.79
C PRO A 18 -23.64 -4.49 -13.75
N PHE A 19 -22.59 -3.73 -14.08
CA PHE A 19 -21.22 -4.12 -13.77
C PHE A 19 -21.18 -4.34 -12.26
N ALA A 20 -21.07 -5.59 -11.83
CA ALA A 20 -20.83 -5.92 -10.45
C ALA A 20 -19.46 -5.34 -10.09
N VAL A 21 -19.45 -4.13 -9.53
CA VAL A 21 -18.28 -3.56 -8.88
C VAL A 21 -18.00 -4.47 -7.69
N ALA A 22 -16.93 -5.24 -7.77
CA ALA A 22 -16.45 -6.02 -6.63
C ALA A 22 -16.29 -5.04 -5.47
N ALA A 23 -17.05 -5.24 -4.39
CA ALA A 23 -16.91 -4.45 -3.19
C ALA A 23 -15.43 -4.54 -2.75
N PRO A 24 -14.78 -3.42 -2.39
CA PRO A 24 -13.41 -3.48 -1.91
C PRO A 24 -13.39 -4.43 -0.73
N VAL A 25 -12.71 -5.57 -0.88
CA VAL A 25 -12.34 -6.41 0.25
C VAL A 25 -11.65 -5.48 1.24
N GLY A 26 -12.17 -5.42 2.47
CA GLY A 26 -11.67 -4.48 3.47
C GLY A 26 -10.14 -4.59 3.55
N VAL A 27 -9.44 -3.53 3.15
CA VAL A 27 -7.98 -3.50 3.18
C VAL A 27 -7.56 -3.38 4.64
N GLU A 28 -7.22 -4.52 5.25
CA GLU A 28 -6.70 -4.51 6.60
C GLU A 28 -5.30 -3.87 6.58
N THR A 29 -5.20 -2.67 7.16
CA THR A 29 -3.93 -1.94 7.22
C THR A 29 -3.15 -2.42 8.43
N ILE A 30 -2.15 -3.27 8.19
CA ILE A 30 -1.22 -3.73 9.23
C ILE A 30 -0.09 -2.71 9.37
N SER A 31 0.10 -2.17 10.58
CA SER A 31 1.19 -1.24 10.89
C SER A 31 2.19 -1.87 11.85
N ILE A 32 3.41 -2.09 11.37
CA ILE A 32 4.50 -2.66 12.17
C ILE A 32 5.50 -1.54 12.53
N PRO A 33 5.67 -1.20 13.82
CA PRO A 33 6.56 -0.13 14.23
C PRO A 33 8.02 -0.50 13.99
N VAL A 34 8.74 0.35 13.25
CA VAL A 34 10.19 0.21 13.03
C VAL A 34 10.94 1.22 13.89
N SER A 35 11.71 0.73 14.86
CA SER A 35 12.51 1.61 15.71
C SER A 35 13.72 2.18 14.96
N LYS A 36 13.82 3.51 15.00
CA LYS A 36 15.02 4.28 14.59
C LYS A 36 16.01 4.49 15.74
N SER A 37 15.70 4.00 16.95
CA SER A 37 16.51 4.32 18.13
C SER A 37 17.97 3.88 17.93
N LYS A 38 18.88 4.78 18.32
CA LYS A 38 20.34 4.57 18.28
C LYS A 38 20.94 4.44 16.87
N LEU A 39 20.24 4.88 15.82
CA LEU A 39 20.77 4.93 14.46
C LEU A 39 20.94 6.38 14.00
N ASP A 40 22.13 6.71 13.49
CA ASP A 40 22.37 7.97 12.78
C ASP A 40 22.16 7.76 11.27
N LEU A 41 21.13 8.38 10.70
CA LEU A 41 20.83 8.21 9.26
C LEU A 41 21.84 8.92 8.35
N ASN A 42 22.70 9.78 8.89
CA ASN A 42 23.83 10.36 8.14
C ASN A 42 25.01 9.38 8.05
N ASN A 43 25.03 8.34 8.88
CA ASN A 43 25.99 7.26 8.79
C ASN A 43 25.47 6.16 7.84
N PRO A 44 26.17 5.85 6.74
CA PRO A 44 25.71 4.87 5.77
C PRO A 44 25.54 3.46 6.35
N ARG A 45 26.30 3.09 7.39
CA ARG A 45 26.14 1.78 8.06
C ARG A 45 24.82 1.68 8.81
N ASP A 46 24.47 2.74 9.53
CA ASP A 46 23.24 2.80 10.32
C ASP A 46 22.00 2.91 9.42
N ALA A 47 22.11 3.65 8.31
CA ALA A 47 21.09 3.67 7.26
C ALA A 47 20.82 2.26 6.70
N GLN A 48 21.87 1.47 6.43
CA GLN A 48 21.70 0.08 6.00
C GLN A 48 21.06 -0.80 7.08
N VAL A 49 21.39 -0.59 8.36
CA VAL A 49 20.72 -1.30 9.47
C VAL A 49 19.22 -0.98 9.48
N LEU A 50 18.85 0.30 9.34
CA LEU A 50 17.45 0.69 9.29
C LEU A 50 16.73 0.05 8.09
N MET A 51 17.36 0.07 6.90
CA MET A 51 16.77 -0.55 5.72
C MET A 51 16.55 -2.06 5.88
N ARG A 52 17.46 -2.77 6.57
CA ARG A 52 17.24 -4.18 6.92
C ARG A 52 16.02 -4.35 7.84
N ARG A 53 15.86 -3.47 8.84
CA ARG A 53 14.69 -3.50 9.75
C ARG A 53 13.38 -3.24 8.99
N ILE A 54 13.38 -2.26 8.10
CA ILE A 54 12.22 -1.95 7.23
C ILE A 54 11.87 -3.16 6.37
N ASN A 55 12.87 -3.80 5.75
CA ASN A 55 12.64 -4.97 4.92
C ASN A 55 12.01 -6.13 5.72
N THR A 56 12.49 -6.39 6.94
CA THR A 56 11.91 -7.40 7.82
C THR A 56 10.46 -7.08 8.20
N ALA A 57 10.17 -5.82 8.54
CA ALA A 57 8.81 -5.39 8.86
C ALA A 57 7.88 -5.48 7.64
N ALA A 58 8.37 -5.12 6.44
CA ALA A 58 7.62 -5.25 5.21
C ALA A 58 7.27 -6.71 4.88
N LEU A 59 8.21 -7.64 5.07
CA LEU A 59 7.92 -9.07 4.95
C LEU A 59 6.79 -9.47 5.91
N GLN A 60 6.87 -9.07 7.18
CA GLN A 60 5.89 -9.44 8.21
C GLN A 60 4.50 -8.89 7.89
N ALA A 61 4.41 -7.63 7.47
CA ALA A 61 3.15 -7.01 7.07
C ALA A 61 2.51 -7.69 5.86
N CYS A 62 3.33 -8.31 4.99
CA CYS A 62 2.89 -8.99 3.78
C CYS A 62 2.79 -10.52 3.93
N GLY A 63 2.83 -11.05 5.16
CA GLY A 63 2.55 -12.45 5.45
C GLY A 63 3.76 -13.39 5.48
N ALA A 64 4.99 -12.86 5.55
CA ALA A 64 6.19 -13.65 5.79
C ALA A 64 7.00 -13.12 6.97
N ASP A 65 7.47 -13.99 7.86
CA ASP A 65 8.25 -13.60 9.02
C ASP A 65 9.63 -14.27 9.05
N THR A 66 10.40 -14.05 10.11
CA THR A 66 11.77 -14.58 10.27
C THR A 66 11.81 -16.12 10.26
N HIS A 67 10.75 -16.78 10.69
CA HIS A 67 10.59 -18.23 10.76
C HIS A 67 9.97 -18.84 9.49
N SER A 68 9.51 -18.00 8.55
CA SER A 68 9.01 -18.45 7.26
C SER A 68 10.11 -19.10 6.40
N PHE A 69 9.71 -20.07 5.57
CA PHE A 69 10.59 -20.71 4.59
C PHE A 69 11.21 -19.69 3.62
N ALA A 70 12.41 -19.98 3.13
CA ALA A 70 13.13 -19.11 2.21
C ALA A 70 12.32 -18.82 0.93
N GLU A 71 11.56 -19.80 0.43
CA GLU A 71 10.74 -19.63 -0.77
C GLU A 71 9.59 -18.64 -0.54
N LEU A 72 8.89 -18.77 0.58
CA LEU A 72 7.81 -17.84 0.94
C LEU A 72 8.35 -16.41 1.06
N LYS A 73 9.51 -16.23 1.70
CA LYS A 73 10.16 -14.92 1.78
C LYS A 73 10.50 -14.35 0.40
N ARG A 74 10.96 -15.16 -0.56
CA ARG A 74 11.24 -14.69 -1.93
C ARG A 74 9.98 -14.27 -2.66
N VAL A 75 8.90 -15.05 -2.56
CA VAL A 75 7.61 -14.72 -3.16
C VAL A 75 7.06 -13.42 -2.58
N VAL A 76 7.08 -13.27 -1.25
CA VAL A 76 6.61 -12.04 -0.59
C VAL A 76 7.50 -10.86 -0.95
N ALA A 77 8.83 -11.02 -0.98
CA ALA A 77 9.75 -9.96 -1.39
C ALA A 77 9.55 -9.50 -2.86
N ALA A 78 9.02 -10.37 -3.73
CA ALA A 78 8.68 -10.01 -5.11
C ALA A 78 7.28 -9.38 -5.27
N SER A 79 6.45 -9.41 -4.23
CA SER A 79 5.08 -8.90 -4.26
C SER A 79 5.00 -7.37 -4.35
N SER A 80 3.86 -6.85 -4.82
CA SER A 80 3.55 -5.42 -4.73
C SER A 80 3.45 -4.94 -3.29
N CYS A 81 2.82 -5.74 -2.42
CA CYS A 81 2.70 -5.43 -0.99
C CYS A 81 4.06 -5.07 -0.37
N HIS A 82 5.09 -5.87 -0.62
CA HIS A 82 6.42 -5.62 -0.06
C HIS A 82 7.03 -4.33 -0.60
N ARG A 83 6.96 -4.10 -1.91
CA ARG A 83 7.45 -2.86 -2.53
C ARG A 83 6.75 -1.62 -1.97
N ASP A 84 5.43 -1.67 -1.85
CA ASP A 84 4.60 -0.56 -1.38
C ASP A 84 4.84 -0.30 0.12
N ALA A 85 4.98 -1.35 0.92
CA ALA A 85 5.32 -1.24 2.34
C ALA A 85 6.70 -0.61 2.56
N VAL A 86 7.72 -1.03 1.78
CA VAL A 86 9.07 -0.44 1.85
C VAL A 86 9.03 1.02 1.41
N ALA A 87 8.38 1.34 0.29
CA ALA A 87 8.26 2.71 -0.21
C ALA A 87 7.54 3.63 0.79
N GLY A 88 6.45 3.13 1.39
CA GLY A 88 5.70 3.83 2.43
C GLY A 88 6.49 4.06 3.72
N ALA A 89 7.35 3.13 4.11
CA ALA A 89 8.23 3.31 5.27
C ALA A 89 9.34 4.34 4.98
N VAL A 90 9.95 4.29 3.80
CA VAL A 90 11.02 5.22 3.39
C VAL A 90 10.48 6.64 3.23
N SER A 91 9.29 6.83 2.66
CA SER A 91 8.68 8.16 2.51
C SER A 91 8.46 8.83 3.87
N GLN A 92 8.04 8.07 4.89
CA GLN A 92 7.91 8.56 6.26
C GLN A 92 9.25 8.99 6.88
N LEU A 93 10.39 8.39 6.49
CA LEU A 93 11.70 8.86 6.95
C LEU A 93 12.02 10.26 6.41
N ASN A 94 11.73 10.50 5.12
CA ASN A 94 11.95 11.79 4.49
C ASN A 94 11.05 12.87 5.09
N SER A 95 9.77 12.56 5.31
CA SER A 95 8.83 13.49 5.97
C SER A 95 9.25 13.85 7.39
N ASN A 96 9.74 12.87 8.17
CA ASN A 96 10.24 13.13 9.52
C ASN A 96 11.53 13.96 9.52
N GLN A 97 12.46 13.69 8.60
CA GLN A 97 13.68 14.50 8.45
C GLN A 97 13.34 15.94 8.06
N ALA A 98 12.42 16.13 7.11
CA ALA A 98 11.91 17.44 6.74
C ALA A 98 11.28 18.15 7.95
N ALA A 99 10.43 17.47 8.73
CA ALA A 99 9.83 18.03 9.93
C ALA A 99 10.87 18.44 11.00
N LEU A 100 11.95 17.67 11.16
CA LEU A 100 13.08 17.99 12.06
C LEU A 100 13.87 19.22 11.58
N THR A 101 14.09 19.36 10.26
CA THR A 101 14.78 20.55 9.71
C THR A 101 13.97 21.83 9.87
N VAL A 102 12.63 21.75 9.76
CA VAL A 102 11.73 22.90 9.93
C VAL A 102 11.62 23.33 11.39
N THR A 103 11.74 22.39 12.33
CA THR A 103 11.73 22.69 13.77
C THR A 103 13.10 23.07 14.34
N GLY A 104 14.20 22.82 13.61
CA GLY A 104 15.57 23.12 14.02
C GLY A 104 16.06 24.56 13.78
N VAL A 105 15.26 25.44 13.16
CA VAL A 105 15.60 26.85 12.89
C VAL A 105 14.72 27.77 13.73
N ARG A 106 14.86 27.72 15.06
CA ARG A 106 14.42 28.82 15.95
C ARG A 106 15.41 28.99 17.10
N GLY A 107 16.17 30.08 17.03
CA GLY A 107 16.79 30.73 18.19
C GLY A 107 18.30 30.60 18.31
N ARG A 108 19.04 31.46 17.61
CA ARG A 108 20.16 32.18 18.23
C ARG A 108 19.68 33.58 18.55
#